data_AF-A0A2E2Q9T1-F1
#
_entry.id   AF-A0A2E2Q9T1-F1
#
_cell.length_a   1.000
_cell.length_b   1.000
_cell.length_c   1.000
_cell.angle_alpha   90.00
_cell.angle_beta   90.00
_cell.angle_gamma   90.00
#
_symmetry.space_group_name_H-M   'P 1'
#
loop_
_entity.id
_entity.type
_entity.pdbx_description
1 polymer ?
#
loop_
_entity_poly.entity_id
_entity_poly.type
_entity_poly.pdbx_seq_one_letter_code
_entity_poly.pdbx_strand_id
1 'polypeptide(L)'
;MDIIKSPSPNFNERDGAQIDMLIIHYTGMKTGEEALERMCDEAAKVSAHYMIEEDGRIFQLVEEDMRAWHAGVSSWDGRSDINGHSIGIELVNPGHEWGYKPFPDVQIEALMELIEDIKTRHDIKTEYVLGHSDVAPERKQDPGELFPWDVLAQKNLALPRPLKV
;
A
#
# COMPACT_ATOMS: atom_id res chain seq x y z
N MET A 1 18.15 2.37 -1.04
CA MET A 1 17.08 1.57 -1.66
C MET A 1 17.12 1.78 -3.17
N ASP A 2 17.11 0.70 -3.95
CA ASP A 2 17.01 0.76 -5.42
C ASP A 2 15.54 0.67 -5.82
N ILE A 3 15.06 1.59 -6.64
CA ILE A 3 13.64 1.70 -7.02
C ILE A 3 13.52 1.59 -8.54
N ILE A 4 12.80 0.57 -8.99
CA ILE A 4 12.56 0.31 -10.40
C ILE A 4 11.34 1.11 -10.86
N LYS A 5 11.49 1.98 -11.85
CA LYS A 5 10.36 2.71 -12.44
C LYS A 5 9.54 1.78 -13.33
N SER A 6 8.23 1.75 -13.13
CA SER A 6 7.27 0.99 -13.96
C SER A 6 5.96 1.76 -14.02
N PRO A 7 5.95 2.89 -14.76
CA PRO A 7 4.89 3.89 -14.65
C PRO A 7 3.52 3.35 -15.07
N SER A 8 2.53 3.52 -14.20
CA SER A 8 1.13 3.25 -14.46
C SER A 8 0.46 4.48 -15.07
N PRO A 9 -0.46 4.33 -16.06
CA PRO A 9 -1.29 5.42 -16.56
C PRO A 9 -2.48 5.75 -15.65
N ASN A 10 -2.71 4.96 -14.60
CA ASN A 10 -3.91 5.03 -13.77
C ASN A 10 -3.70 5.96 -12.57
N PHE A 11 -3.69 7.27 -12.81
CA PHE A 11 -3.62 8.27 -11.76
C PHE A 11 -4.35 9.56 -12.17
N ASN A 12 -4.56 10.45 -11.22
CA ASN A 12 -4.99 11.82 -11.47
C ASN A 12 -4.32 12.79 -10.48
N GLU A 13 -4.57 14.09 -10.63
CA GLU A 13 -4.11 15.10 -9.67
C GLU A 13 -4.69 14.85 -8.26
N ARG A 14 -3.94 15.20 -7.21
CA ARG A 14 -4.42 15.13 -5.82
C ARG A 14 -5.35 16.28 -5.42
N ASP A 15 -5.52 17.27 -6.30
CA ASP A 15 -6.36 18.45 -6.07
C ASP A 15 -6.05 19.17 -4.73
N GLY A 16 -4.77 19.19 -4.33
CA GLY A 16 -4.29 19.84 -3.11
C GLY A 16 -4.48 19.04 -1.81
N ALA A 17 -4.94 17.78 -1.89
CA ALA A 17 -5.01 16.91 -0.73
C ALA A 17 -3.61 16.67 -0.11
N GLN A 18 -3.52 16.79 1.20
CA GLN A 18 -2.29 16.50 1.95
C GLN A 18 -2.07 14.99 2.01
N ILE A 19 -0.83 14.57 1.71
CA ILE A 19 -0.35 13.20 1.92
C ILE A 19 -0.02 13.04 3.40
N ASP A 20 -0.85 12.31 4.13
CA ASP A 20 -0.65 12.07 5.57
C ASP A 20 -1.01 10.64 6.00
N MET A 21 -1.30 9.76 5.05
CA MET A 21 -1.57 8.34 5.28
C MET A 21 -0.73 7.43 4.38
N LEU A 22 -0.53 6.19 4.84
CA LEU A 22 0.04 5.11 4.05
C LEU A 22 -0.90 3.91 4.15
N ILE A 23 -1.32 3.38 3.01
CA ILE A 23 -2.23 2.23 2.95
C ILE A 23 -1.48 1.02 2.42
N ILE A 24 -1.41 -0.03 3.22
CA ILE A 24 -0.76 -1.30 2.89
C ILE A 24 -1.80 -2.26 2.32
N HIS A 25 -1.43 -2.86 1.20
CA HIS A 25 -2.23 -3.81 0.44
C HIS A 25 -1.47 -5.12 0.23
N TYR A 26 -2.19 -6.16 -0.14
CA TYR A 26 -1.63 -7.24 -0.94
C TYR A 26 -2.21 -7.18 -2.35
N THR A 27 -1.49 -7.70 -3.34
CA THR A 27 -1.93 -7.68 -4.74
C THR A 27 -3.13 -8.60 -5.02
N GLY A 28 -3.19 -9.77 -4.39
CA GLY A 28 -4.30 -10.71 -4.54
C GLY A 28 -4.30 -11.39 -5.91
N MET A 29 -3.12 -11.50 -6.52
CA MET A 29 -2.88 -12.11 -7.83
C MET A 29 -1.83 -13.20 -7.72
N LYS A 30 -1.80 -14.13 -8.68
CA LYS A 30 -0.97 -15.34 -8.55
C LYS A 30 0.52 -15.03 -8.61
N THR A 31 0.90 -13.96 -9.30
CA THR A 31 2.29 -13.54 -9.46
C THR A 31 2.42 -12.01 -9.38
N GLY A 32 3.64 -11.53 -9.10
CA GLY A 32 3.95 -10.10 -9.17
C GLY A 32 3.89 -9.54 -10.59
N GLU A 33 4.20 -10.36 -11.61
CA GLU A 33 4.06 -9.99 -13.02
C GLU A 33 2.60 -9.68 -13.37
N GLU A 34 1.65 -10.56 -13.01
CA GLU A 34 0.22 -10.33 -13.22
C GLU A 34 -0.24 -9.04 -12.51
N ALA A 35 0.25 -8.80 -11.29
CA ALA A 35 -0.06 -7.60 -10.53
C ALA A 35 0.46 -6.32 -11.19
N LEU A 36 1.72 -6.34 -11.65
CA LEU A 36 2.34 -5.20 -12.32
C LEU A 36 1.65 -4.89 -13.65
N GLU A 37 1.40 -5.91 -14.47
CA GLU A 37 0.65 -5.76 -15.72
C GLU A 37 -0.73 -5.15 -15.47
N ARG A 38 -1.45 -5.67 -14.46
CA ARG A 38 -2.79 -5.18 -14.12
C ARG A 38 -2.80 -3.73 -13.64
N MET A 39 -1.82 -3.31 -12.83
CA MET A 39 -1.73 -1.92 -12.38
C MET A 39 -1.28 -0.97 -13.48
N CYS A 40 -0.57 -1.45 -14.50
CA CYS A 40 -0.13 -0.68 -15.66
C CYS A 40 -1.14 -0.69 -16.83
N ASP A 41 -2.15 -1.56 -16.79
CA ASP A 41 -3.23 -1.60 -17.77
C ASP A 41 -4.20 -0.42 -17.57
N GLU A 42 -4.30 0.47 -18.56
CA GLU A 42 -5.20 1.63 -18.52
C GLU A 42 -6.68 1.23 -18.38
N ALA A 43 -7.09 0.07 -18.90
CA ALA A 43 -8.47 -0.41 -18.78
C ALA A 43 -8.78 -0.90 -17.35
N ALA A 44 -7.76 -1.19 -16.55
CA ALA A 44 -7.91 -1.70 -15.20
C ALA A 44 -8.44 -0.67 -14.21
N LYS A 45 -8.08 0.60 -14.42
CA LYS A 45 -8.43 1.72 -13.54
C LYS A 45 -8.10 1.44 -12.07
N VAL A 46 -6.96 0.78 -11.83
CA VAL A 46 -6.37 0.55 -10.51
C VAL A 46 -4.86 0.75 -10.58
N SER A 47 -4.26 1.22 -9.48
CA SER A 47 -2.82 1.42 -9.34
C SER A 47 -2.46 1.63 -7.88
N ALA A 48 -1.17 1.55 -7.57
CA ALA A 48 -0.59 2.00 -6.31
C ALA A 48 0.63 2.87 -6.61
N HIS A 49 1.22 3.51 -5.59
CA HIS A 49 2.46 4.26 -5.78
C HIS A 49 3.64 3.30 -5.88
N TYR A 50 3.63 2.28 -5.02
CA TYR A 50 4.67 1.28 -4.95
C TYR A 50 4.12 -0.14 -4.99
N MET A 51 4.89 -1.05 -5.56
CA MET A 51 4.71 -2.50 -5.43
C MET A 51 6.02 -3.12 -4.97
N ILE A 52 5.96 -4.04 -3.99
CA ILE A 52 7.12 -4.76 -3.49
C ILE A 52 6.96 -6.24 -3.83
N GLU A 53 7.89 -6.76 -4.63
CA GLU A 53 7.96 -8.18 -4.98
C GLU A 53 8.32 -9.07 -3.79
N GLU A 54 8.06 -10.38 -3.92
CA GLU A 54 8.38 -11.36 -2.88
C GLU A 54 9.88 -11.44 -2.54
N ASP A 55 10.74 -11.00 -3.47
CA ASP A 55 12.19 -10.93 -3.30
C ASP A 55 12.70 -9.58 -2.78
N GLY A 56 11.80 -8.66 -2.44
CA GLY A 56 12.12 -7.33 -1.91
C GLY A 56 12.41 -6.26 -2.95
N ARG A 57 12.36 -6.55 -4.27
CA ARG A 57 12.44 -5.50 -5.29
C ARG A 57 11.25 -4.56 -5.18
N ILE A 58 11.52 -3.26 -5.30
CA ILE A 58 10.51 -2.21 -5.21
C ILE A 58 10.32 -1.57 -6.57
N PHE A 59 9.08 -1.56 -7.02
CA PHE A 59 8.63 -0.87 -8.22
C PHE A 59 7.88 0.39 -7.82
N GLN A 60 8.16 1.52 -8.48
CA GLN A 60 7.34 2.72 -8.38
C GLN A 60 6.51 2.89 -9.65
N LEU A 61 5.20 2.94 -9.47
CA LEU A 61 4.21 2.98 -10.54
C LEU A 61 3.58 4.36 -10.69
N VAL A 62 3.34 5.07 -9.59
CA VAL A 62 2.77 6.41 -9.59
C VAL A 62 3.66 7.30 -8.72
N GLU A 63 4.00 8.49 -9.21
CA GLU A 63 4.71 9.48 -8.40
C GLU A 63 3.86 9.89 -7.20
N GLU A 64 4.48 10.13 -6.06
CA GLU A 64 3.74 10.34 -4.81
C GLU A 64 2.91 11.63 -4.79
N ASP A 65 3.29 12.65 -5.57
CA ASP A 65 2.52 13.88 -5.76
C ASP A 65 1.23 13.66 -6.57
N MET A 66 1.11 12.53 -7.26
CA MET A 66 -0.08 12.12 -8.00
C MET A 66 -0.96 11.19 -7.15
N ARG A 67 -2.27 11.20 -7.43
CA ARG A 67 -3.28 10.35 -6.78
C ARG A 67 -3.37 9.00 -7.49
N ALA A 68 -2.72 7.97 -6.96
CA ALA A 68 -2.95 6.58 -7.38
C ALA A 68 -4.37 6.09 -7.00
N TRP A 69 -4.82 5.01 -7.63
CA TRP A 69 -6.18 4.47 -7.49
C TRP A 69 -6.18 3.10 -6.79
N HIS A 70 -5.94 3.09 -5.47
CA HIS A 70 -5.75 1.85 -4.69
C HIS A 70 -6.85 1.61 -3.64
N ALA A 71 -7.29 2.65 -2.93
CA ALA A 71 -8.20 2.54 -1.79
C ALA A 71 -9.68 2.45 -2.16
N GLY A 72 -10.07 2.88 -3.36
CA GLY A 72 -11.46 2.89 -3.83
C GLY A 72 -12.43 3.58 -2.85
N VAL A 73 -13.65 3.07 -2.73
CA VAL A 73 -14.61 3.53 -1.69
C VAL A 73 -14.09 3.14 -0.31
N SER A 74 -13.67 4.15 0.46
CA SER A 74 -12.96 4.02 1.72
C SER A 74 -13.05 5.31 2.55
N SER A 75 -12.85 5.19 3.87
CA SER A 75 -12.85 6.32 4.81
C SER A 75 -12.03 6.04 6.06
N TRP A 76 -11.46 7.08 6.66
CA TRP A 76 -10.71 7.01 7.91
C TRP A 76 -10.73 8.37 8.61
N ASP A 77 -10.90 8.38 9.93
CA ASP A 77 -10.92 9.59 10.76
C ASP A 77 -11.79 10.72 10.18
N GLY A 78 -13.03 10.37 9.78
CA GLY A 78 -13.99 11.32 9.21
C GLY A 78 -13.68 11.79 7.78
N ARG A 79 -12.58 11.35 7.15
CA ARG A 79 -12.21 11.70 5.78
C ARG A 79 -12.67 10.64 4.78
N SER A 80 -13.32 11.07 3.72
CA SER A 80 -13.58 10.28 2.50
C SER A 80 -12.65 10.74 1.39
N ASP A 81 -12.27 9.85 0.47
CA ASP A 81 -11.16 9.99 -0.51
C ASP A 81 -9.75 9.69 0.04
N ILE A 82 -9.57 8.46 0.51
CA ILE A 82 -8.27 7.99 1.01
C ILE A 82 -7.18 8.04 -0.07
N ASN A 83 -7.49 7.79 -1.33
CA ASN A 83 -6.51 7.90 -2.42
C ASN A 83 -5.83 9.28 -2.46
N GLY A 84 -6.60 10.36 -2.31
CA GLY A 84 -6.06 11.73 -2.32
C GLY A 84 -5.12 12.03 -1.15
N HIS A 85 -5.36 11.37 0.00
CA HIS A 85 -4.62 11.59 1.24
C HIS A 85 -3.50 10.58 1.52
N SER A 86 -3.31 9.59 0.64
CA SER A 86 -2.43 8.48 0.96
C SER A 86 -1.44 8.06 -0.12
N ILE A 87 -0.41 7.38 0.35
CA ILE A 87 0.48 6.55 -0.47
C ILE A 87 0.06 5.08 -0.32
N GLY A 88 -0.49 4.50 -1.37
CA GLY A 88 -0.72 3.04 -1.49
C GLY A 88 0.56 2.26 -1.80
N ILE A 89 0.80 1.18 -1.04
CA ILE A 89 1.87 0.20 -1.25
C ILE A 89 1.27 -1.20 -1.39
N GLU A 90 1.57 -1.86 -2.50
CA GLU A 90 1.12 -3.22 -2.81
C GLU A 90 2.22 -4.24 -2.52
N LEU A 91 1.96 -5.23 -1.69
CA LEU A 91 2.86 -6.36 -1.48
C LEU A 91 2.42 -7.53 -2.35
N VAL A 92 3.32 -8.05 -3.19
CA VAL A 92 3.03 -9.25 -3.97
C VAL A 92 2.74 -10.39 -3.01
N ASN A 93 1.47 -10.82 -3.00
CA ASN A 93 1.00 -11.95 -2.25
C ASN A 93 -0.32 -12.44 -2.89
N PRO A 94 -0.49 -13.77 -3.05
CA PRO A 94 -1.69 -14.33 -3.68
C PRO A 94 -3.01 -13.97 -2.99
N GLY A 95 -2.95 -13.54 -1.72
CA GLY A 95 -4.14 -13.16 -0.97
C GLY A 95 -5.10 -14.32 -0.76
N HIS A 96 -6.24 -14.03 -0.16
CA HIS A 96 -7.21 -15.05 0.28
C HIS A 96 -7.74 -15.93 -0.86
N GLU A 97 -7.82 -15.40 -2.08
CA GLU A 97 -8.37 -16.12 -3.23
C GLU A 97 -7.41 -17.14 -3.85
N TRP A 98 -6.10 -16.89 -3.79
CA TRP A 98 -5.10 -17.68 -4.54
C TRP A 98 -4.05 -18.38 -3.68
N GLY A 99 -4.31 -18.48 -2.36
CA GLY A 99 -3.44 -19.21 -1.43
C GLY A 99 -2.66 -18.28 -0.50
N TYR A 100 -3.38 -17.49 0.29
CA TYR A 100 -2.83 -16.54 1.24
C TYR A 100 -1.76 -17.20 2.12
N LYS A 101 -0.62 -16.52 2.25
CA LYS A 101 0.57 -17.04 2.91
C LYS A 101 1.30 -15.91 3.63
N PRO A 102 2.17 -16.23 4.61
CA PRO A 102 3.03 -15.24 5.23
C PRO A 102 3.91 -14.54 4.20
N PHE A 103 4.19 -13.27 4.45
CA PHE A 103 5.06 -12.44 3.62
C PHE A 103 6.53 -12.81 3.90
N PRO A 104 7.39 -12.95 2.88
CA PRO A 104 8.82 -13.19 3.08
C PRO A 104 9.50 -12.08 3.88
N ASP A 105 10.46 -12.44 4.73
CA ASP A 105 11.17 -11.47 5.58
C ASP A 105 11.81 -10.34 4.76
N VAL A 106 12.43 -10.67 3.62
CA VAL A 106 13.06 -9.69 2.71
C VAL A 106 12.06 -8.68 2.12
N GLN A 107 10.80 -9.10 1.90
CA GLN A 107 9.74 -8.22 1.42
C GLN A 107 9.30 -7.25 2.53
N ILE A 108 9.24 -7.74 3.78
CA ILE A 108 8.89 -6.92 4.95
C ILE A 108 10.04 -5.96 5.32
N GLU A 109 11.30 -6.38 5.18
CA GLU A 109 12.46 -5.50 5.34
C GLU A 109 12.43 -4.35 4.34
N ALA A 110 12.20 -4.64 3.06
CA ALA A 110 12.05 -3.64 2.02
C ALA A 110 10.86 -2.68 2.29
N LEU A 111 9.74 -3.22 2.77
CA LEU A 111 8.59 -2.41 3.18
C LEU A 111 8.94 -1.47 4.34
N MET A 112 9.65 -1.95 5.36
CA MET A 112 10.01 -1.12 6.51
C MET A 112 10.93 0.05 6.11
N GLU A 113 11.94 -0.22 5.27
CA GLU A 113 12.82 0.83 4.73
C GLU A 113 12.02 1.87 3.92
N LEU A 114 11.08 1.41 3.09
CA LEU A 114 10.23 2.28 2.29
C LEU A 114 9.27 3.12 3.15
N ILE A 115 8.62 2.51 4.16
CA ILE A 115 7.74 3.22 5.08
C ILE A 115 8.52 4.30 5.85
N GLU A 116 9.71 3.98 6.36
CA GLU A 116 10.54 4.95 7.10
C GLU A 116 10.90 6.17 6.25
N ASP A 117 11.30 5.95 4.99
CA ASP A 117 11.60 7.00 4.03
C ASP A 117 10.36 7.88 3.72
N ILE A 118 9.24 7.26 3.35
CA ILE A 118 7.99 7.98 3.04
C ILE A 118 7.49 8.79 4.24
N LYS A 119 7.47 8.17 5.43
CA LYS A 119 7.03 8.85 6.65
C LYS A 119 7.87 10.07 6.96
N THR A 120 9.20 9.97 6.79
CA THR A 120 10.11 11.08 7.03
C THR A 120 9.88 12.22 6.03
N ARG A 121 9.62 11.90 4.76
CA ARG A 121 9.42 12.91 3.71
C ARG A 121 8.08 13.62 3.79
N HIS A 122 7.02 12.93 4.24
CA HIS A 122 5.65 13.47 4.31
C HIS A 122 5.14 13.80 5.72
N ASP A 123 5.96 13.56 6.75
CA ASP A 123 5.57 13.70 8.17
C ASP A 123 4.33 12.85 8.54
N ILE A 124 4.26 11.63 7.98
CA ILE A 124 3.15 10.70 8.25
C ILE A 124 3.33 10.09 9.64
N LYS A 125 2.32 10.26 10.50
CA LYS A 125 2.33 9.68 11.84
C LYS A 125 2.10 8.18 11.80
N THR A 126 2.65 7.49 12.80
CA THR A 126 2.54 6.05 12.97
C THR A 126 1.09 5.55 13.02
N GLU A 127 0.15 6.33 13.57
CA GLU A 127 -1.28 5.98 13.58
C GLU A 127 -1.96 6.01 12.20
N TYR A 128 -1.33 6.60 11.17
CA TYR A 128 -1.86 6.69 9.81
C TYR A 128 -1.17 5.75 8.82
N VAL A 129 -0.41 4.77 9.32
CA VAL A 129 0.00 3.59 8.56
C VAL A 129 -1.03 2.50 8.79
N LEU A 130 -1.85 2.23 7.77
CA LEU A 130 -3.09 1.47 7.87
C LEU A 130 -3.13 0.35 6.82
N GLY A 131 -3.94 -0.68 7.05
CA GLY A 131 -4.32 -1.63 6.02
C GLY A 131 -5.52 -1.14 5.22
N HIS A 132 -5.70 -1.69 4.02
CA HIS A 132 -6.93 -1.46 3.25
C HIS A 132 -8.19 -1.90 4.01
N SER A 133 -8.07 -2.96 4.81
CA SER A 133 -9.13 -3.46 5.70
C SER A 133 -9.52 -2.47 6.80
N ASP A 134 -8.66 -1.52 7.15
CA ASP A 134 -8.98 -0.51 8.17
C ASP A 134 -9.83 0.60 7.57
N VAL A 135 -9.53 1.02 6.34
CA VAL A 135 -10.24 2.09 5.65
C VAL A 135 -11.46 1.61 4.85
N ALA A 136 -11.61 0.30 4.64
CA ALA A 136 -12.73 -0.32 3.94
C ALA A 136 -13.15 -1.67 4.56
N PRO A 137 -13.51 -1.72 5.86
CA PRO A 137 -13.62 -2.95 6.65
C PRO A 137 -14.70 -3.94 6.19
N GLU A 138 -15.76 -3.46 5.52
CA GLU A 138 -16.82 -4.33 4.99
C GLU A 138 -16.48 -4.92 3.62
N ARG A 139 -15.48 -4.37 2.92
CA ARG A 139 -15.16 -4.70 1.53
C ARG A 139 -13.81 -5.37 1.36
N LYS A 140 -12.85 -5.06 2.23
CA LYS A 140 -11.43 -5.42 2.05
C LYS A 140 -10.88 -6.14 3.26
N GLN A 141 -9.99 -7.09 2.97
CA GLN A 141 -9.34 -7.95 3.96
C GLN A 141 -7.82 -7.76 3.95
N ASP A 142 -7.26 -7.14 2.90
CA ASP A 142 -5.83 -6.85 2.77
C ASP A 142 -5.35 -5.79 3.78
N PRO A 143 -4.13 -5.94 4.34
CA PRO A 143 -3.09 -6.93 4.01
C PRO A 143 -3.27 -8.31 4.71
N GLY A 144 -4.34 -8.49 5.48
CA GLY A 144 -4.75 -9.76 6.09
C GLY A 144 -4.08 -10.09 7.42
N GLU A 145 -4.51 -11.18 8.04
CA GLU A 145 -4.10 -11.60 9.39
C GLU A 145 -2.66 -12.15 9.48
N LEU A 146 -2.06 -12.53 8.35
CA LEU A 146 -0.66 -12.97 8.30
C LEU A 146 0.32 -11.81 8.08
N PHE A 147 -0.19 -10.58 7.90
CA PHE A 147 0.67 -9.40 7.79
C PHE A 147 1.27 -9.06 9.17
N PRO A 148 2.61 -8.90 9.28
CA PRO A 148 3.29 -8.82 10.57
C PRO A 148 3.30 -7.39 11.17
N TRP A 149 2.12 -6.86 11.52
CA TRP A 149 1.98 -5.52 12.12
C TRP A 149 2.89 -5.30 13.34
N ASP A 150 3.07 -6.32 14.19
CA ASP A 150 3.93 -6.24 15.38
C ASP A 150 5.40 -5.96 15.04
N VAL A 151 5.89 -6.43 13.89
CA VAL A 151 7.27 -6.18 13.43
C VAL A 151 7.45 -4.70 13.09
N LEU A 152 6.49 -4.11 12.37
CA LEU A 152 6.49 -2.67 12.06
C LEU A 152 6.35 -1.84 13.34
N ALA A 153 5.51 -2.28 14.28
CA ALA A 153 5.29 -1.58 15.55
C ALA A 153 6.53 -1.53 16.43
N GLN A 154 7.32 -2.60 16.50
CA GLN A 154 8.61 -2.62 17.21
C GLN A 154 9.61 -1.59 16.68
N LYS A 155 9.42 -1.13 15.42
CA LYS A 155 10.22 -0.10 14.76
C LYS A 155 9.55 1.28 14.77
N ASN A 156 8.41 1.46 15.45
CA ASN A 156 7.59 2.67 15.42
C ASN A 156 7.11 3.05 14.01
N LEU A 157 6.99 2.09 13.09
CA LEU A 157 6.56 2.34 11.72
C LEU A 157 5.04 2.34 11.60
N ALA A 158 4.35 1.45 12.32
CA ALA A 158 2.89 1.39 12.42
C ALA A 158 2.45 1.11 13.87
N LEU A 159 1.14 1.16 14.14
CA LEU A 159 0.58 0.60 15.38
C LEU A 159 0.58 -0.95 15.31
N PRO A 160 0.70 -1.67 16.45
CA PRO A 160 0.68 -3.14 16.46
C PRO A 160 -0.66 -3.71 15.96
N ARG A 161 -1.72 -2.92 16.07
CA ARG A 161 -2.97 -3.10 15.36
C ARG A 161 -3.58 -1.72 15.13
N PRO A 162 -3.86 -1.32 13.88
CA PRO A 162 -4.55 -0.06 13.62
C PRO A 162 -5.88 -0.02 14.41
N LEU A 163 -6.07 1.05 15.18
CA LEU A 163 -7.28 1.21 16.00
C LEU A 163 -8.42 1.60 15.07
N LYS A 164 -9.42 0.73 14.91
CA LYS A 164 -10.65 1.09 14.20
C LYS A 164 -11.26 2.33 14.86
N VAL A 165 -11.24 3.46 14.14
CA VAL A 165 -11.89 4.72 14.52
C VAL A 165 -13.35 4.74 14.08
#